data_AF-A0AAW2W6R1-F1
#
_entry.id   AF-A0AAW2W6R1-F1
#
_cell.length_a   1.000
_cell.length_b   1.000
_cell.length_c   1.000
_cell.angle_alpha   90.00
_cell.angle_beta   90.00
_cell.angle_gamma   90.00
#
_symmetry.space_group_name_H-M   'P 1'
#
loop_
_entity.id
_entity.type
_entity.pdbx_description
1 polymer ?
#
loop_
_entity_poly.entity_id
_entity_poly.type
_entity_poly.pdbx_seq_one_letter_code
_entity_poly.pdbx_strand_id
1 'polypeptide(L)'
;MLTANQTFRCPSFRRCTGSTGVSLYTDPESHRTGAISHKSDIYSFGIVILQLVTGKTHGGLVGEVKRALSNGKVASILDLSAGEWSGYVARRLVDLGLQCCELNGRERPELTPSLVKELEHMPFLEEQTVPSFFLCPILREIMHDPQVAADEFTYEGEALRGWLEKWPSNFPDDKFEVKSLVSNSQPLPEACYSRLGCKYQNHLMMCL
;
A
#
# COMPACT_ATOMS: atom_id res chain seq x y z
N MET A 1 42.45 -6.14 -10.56
CA MET A 1 41.22 -6.91 -10.88
C MET A 1 40.60 -7.36 -9.57
N LEU A 2 39.49 -6.69 -9.24
CA LEU A 2 38.45 -6.93 -8.22
C LEU A 2 38.73 -7.90 -7.06
N THR A 3 38.88 -7.34 -5.87
CA THR A 3 38.74 -8.02 -4.58
C THR A 3 37.25 -8.09 -4.20
N ALA A 4 36.74 -9.31 -4.01
CA ALA A 4 35.41 -9.56 -3.47
C ALA A 4 35.46 -9.47 -1.94
N ASN A 5 34.90 -8.40 -1.36
CA ASN A 5 34.43 -8.42 0.03
C ASN A 5 33.51 -7.22 0.31
N GLN A 6 32.24 -7.35 -0.04
CA GLN A 6 31.17 -6.58 0.58
C GLN A 6 30.13 -7.57 1.08
N THR A 7 30.34 -8.02 2.32
CA THR A 7 29.30 -8.68 3.09
C THR A 7 28.29 -7.62 3.47
N PHE A 8 27.10 -7.68 2.87
CA PHE A 8 25.92 -6.94 3.34
C PHE A 8 25.62 -7.40 4.78
N ARG A 9 26.12 -6.66 5.77
CA ARG A 9 25.71 -6.82 7.17
C ARG A 9 24.44 -6.01 7.39
N CYS A 10 23.29 -6.68 7.45
CA CYS A 10 22.08 -6.11 8.02
C CYS A 10 22.28 -5.95 9.55
N PRO A 11 22.10 -4.76 10.16
CA PRO A 11 22.35 -4.54 11.59
C PRO A 11 21.30 -5.13 12.55
N SER A 12 20.15 -5.63 12.06
CA SER A 12 18.98 -5.88 12.90
C SER A 12 18.89 -7.26 13.53
N PHE A 13 19.68 -8.26 13.11
CA PHE A 13 19.63 -9.58 13.75
C PHE A 13 20.65 -9.68 14.90
N ARG A 14 20.31 -9.07 16.04
CA ARG A 14 21.06 -9.26 17.30
C ARG A 14 20.99 -10.75 17.68
N ARG A 15 22.06 -11.52 17.44
CA ARG A 15 22.22 -12.84 18.05
C ARG A 15 22.38 -12.66 19.55
N CYS A 16 21.35 -13.04 20.31
CA CYS A 16 21.45 -13.18 21.75
C CYS A 16 22.38 -14.37 22.06
N THR A 17 23.68 -14.12 22.20
CA THR A 17 24.64 -15.06 22.79
C THR A 17 24.53 -14.96 24.31
N GLY A 18 23.43 -15.45 24.86
CA GLY A 18 23.27 -15.79 26.27
C GLY A 18 22.59 -17.14 26.32
N SER A 19 22.89 -17.99 27.29
CA SER A 19 22.41 -19.39 27.37
C SER A 19 20.89 -19.55 27.56
N THR A 20 20.10 -18.52 27.23
CA THR A 20 18.64 -18.41 27.25
C THR A 20 18.01 -18.39 25.84
N GLY A 21 18.81 -18.47 24.77
CA GLY A 21 18.35 -18.34 23.38
C GLY A 21 17.41 -19.44 22.86
N VAL A 22 17.28 -20.56 23.55
CA VAL A 22 16.45 -21.70 23.10
C VAL A 22 14.98 -21.53 23.50
N SER A 23 14.64 -20.72 24.50
CA SER A 23 13.30 -20.74 25.12
C SER A 23 12.23 -19.86 24.45
N LEU A 24 12.60 -18.81 23.71
CA LEU A 24 11.62 -17.80 23.27
C LEU A 24 10.70 -18.27 22.14
N TYR A 25 11.22 -19.15 21.28
CA TYR A 25 10.49 -19.75 20.17
C TYR A 25 9.87 -21.10 20.55
N THR A 26 10.17 -21.62 21.74
CA THR A 26 9.69 -22.94 22.16
C THR A 26 8.19 -22.91 22.36
N ASP A 27 7.50 -23.81 21.67
CA ASP A 27 6.10 -24.11 21.89
C ASP A 27 5.86 -24.59 23.34
N PRO A 28 5.04 -23.90 24.14
CA PRO A 28 4.74 -24.30 25.52
C PRO A 28 4.05 -25.67 25.62
N GLU A 29 3.29 -26.06 24.60
CA GLU A 29 2.66 -27.39 24.54
C GLU A 29 3.70 -28.47 24.26
N SER A 30 4.60 -28.25 23.29
CA SER A 30 5.71 -29.17 23.00
C SER A 30 6.65 -29.30 24.18
N HIS A 31 7.01 -28.20 24.84
CA HIS A 31 7.84 -28.21 26.05
C HIS A 31 7.20 -29.03 27.18
N ARG A 32 5.88 -28.92 27.36
CA ARG A 32 5.14 -29.65 28.40
C ARG A 32 4.96 -31.13 28.08
N THR A 33 4.73 -31.47 26.82
CA THR A 33 4.36 -32.84 26.39
C THR A 33 5.54 -33.66 25.88
N GLY A 34 6.64 -33.01 25.50
CA GLY A 34 7.76 -33.62 24.77
C GLY A 34 7.42 -33.97 23.32
N ALA A 35 6.20 -33.70 22.85
CA ALA A 35 5.78 -34.03 21.49
C ALA A 35 6.22 -32.92 20.51
N ILE A 36 6.91 -33.32 19.45
CA ILE A 36 7.26 -32.43 18.34
C ILE A 36 6.18 -32.58 17.27
N SER A 37 5.64 -31.46 16.79
CA SER A 37 4.65 -31.44 15.72
C SER A 37 4.82 -30.20 14.85
N HIS A 38 4.23 -30.20 13.66
CA HIS A 38 4.17 -29.01 12.81
C HIS A 38 3.49 -27.82 13.51
N LYS A 39 2.63 -28.03 14.52
CA LYS A 39 2.01 -26.96 15.31
C LYS A 39 3.05 -26.21 16.16
N SER A 40 4.16 -26.85 16.51
CA SER A 40 5.27 -26.22 17.24
C SER A 40 6.06 -25.26 16.34
N ASP A 41 6.19 -25.60 15.05
CA ASP A 41 6.76 -24.69 14.05
C ASP A 41 5.86 -23.47 13.83
N ILE A 42 4.53 -23.68 13.81
CA ILE A 42 3.55 -22.58 13.69
C ILE A 42 3.66 -21.62 14.88
N TYR A 43 3.85 -22.14 16.10
CA TYR A 43 4.09 -21.29 17.27
C TYR A 43 5.35 -20.43 17.09
N SER A 44 6.45 -21.05 16.67
CA SER A 44 7.71 -20.37 16.41
C SER A 44 7.55 -19.28 15.35
N PHE A 45 6.80 -19.58 14.29
CA PHE A 45 6.45 -18.62 13.24
C PHE A 45 5.64 -17.44 13.78
N GLY A 46 4.67 -17.69 14.66
CA GLY A 46 3.93 -16.64 15.36
C GLY A 46 4.84 -15.69 16.14
N ILE A 47 5.81 -16.22 16.88
CA ILE A 47 6.80 -15.40 17.60
C ILE A 47 7.61 -14.55 16.62
N VAL A 48 8.02 -15.10 15.48
CA VAL A 48 8.75 -14.34 14.44
C VAL A 48 7.88 -13.22 13.87
N ILE A 49 6.61 -13.46 13.56
CA ILE A 49 5.70 -12.40 13.11
C ILE A 49 5.62 -11.27 14.14
N LEU A 50 5.41 -11.61 15.41
CA LEU A 50 5.31 -10.61 16.47
C LEU A 50 6.62 -9.83 16.66
N GLN A 51 7.77 -10.47 16.50
CA GLN A 51 9.07 -9.80 16.52
C GLN A 51 9.24 -8.84 15.34
N LEU A 52 8.82 -9.23 14.14
CA LEU A 52 8.87 -8.38 12.95
C LEU A 52 7.98 -7.15 13.09
N VAL A 53 6.77 -7.33 13.62
CA VAL A 53 5.82 -6.22 13.80
C VAL A 53 6.28 -5.25 14.88
N THR A 54 6.89 -5.75 15.95
CA THR A 54 7.21 -4.93 17.13
C THR A 54 8.66 -4.47 17.24
N GLY A 55 9.58 -5.11 16.50
CA GLY A 55 11.02 -4.88 16.61
C GLY A 55 11.60 -5.34 17.95
N LYS A 56 10.83 -6.09 18.77
CA LYS A 56 11.17 -6.46 20.14
C LYS A 56 11.45 -7.95 20.27
N THR A 57 12.50 -8.29 21.03
CA THR A 57 12.90 -9.68 21.31
C THR A 57 13.10 -9.86 22.80
N HIS A 58 12.04 -10.24 23.53
CA HIS A 58 12.10 -10.55 24.96
C HIS A 58 11.03 -11.55 25.39
N GLY A 59 11.19 -12.11 26.59
CA GLY A 59 10.17 -12.93 27.22
C GLY A 59 8.89 -12.13 27.50
N GLY A 60 7.72 -12.74 27.31
CA GLY A 60 6.43 -12.09 27.55
C GLY A 60 5.87 -11.23 26.40
N LEU A 61 6.53 -11.22 25.23
CA LEU A 61 6.09 -10.46 24.05
C LEU A 61 4.62 -10.74 23.68
N VAL A 62 4.22 -12.02 23.64
CA VAL A 62 2.83 -12.43 23.33
C VAL A 62 1.83 -11.75 24.26
N GLY A 63 2.12 -11.69 25.56
CA GLY A 63 1.24 -11.06 26.55
C GLY A 63 1.19 -9.53 26.43
N GLU A 64 2.32 -8.89 26.07
CA GLU A 64 2.36 -7.46 25.76
C GLU A 64 1.50 -7.12 24.54
N VAL A 65 1.68 -7.86 23.44
CA VAL A 65 0.93 -7.66 22.21
C VAL A 65 -0.56 -7.90 22.44
N LYS A 66 -0.94 -9.00 23.12
CA LYS A 66 -2.35 -9.33 23.42
C LYS A 66 -3.02 -8.22 24.25
N ARG A 67 -2.30 -7.61 25.19
CA ARG A 67 -2.79 -6.46 25.99
C ARG A 67 -2.92 -5.19 25.14
N ALA A 68 -1.94 -4.89 24.29
CA ALA A 68 -2.01 -3.75 23.38
C ALA A 68 -3.20 -3.88 22.42
N LEU A 69 -3.43 -5.08 21.89
CA LEU A 69 -4.56 -5.40 21.02
C LEU A 69 -5.90 -5.17 21.71
N SER A 70 -6.07 -5.73 22.92
CA SER A 70 -7.30 -5.62 23.72
C SER A 70 -7.64 -4.17 24.09
N ASN A 71 -6.61 -3.34 24.28
CA ASN A 71 -6.76 -1.92 24.59
C ASN A 71 -6.92 -1.03 23.34
N GLY A 72 -6.93 -1.60 22.13
CA GLY A 72 -6.97 -0.84 20.88
C GLY A 72 -5.71 -0.04 20.58
N LYS A 73 -4.58 -0.36 21.20
CA LYS A 73 -3.30 0.38 21.13
C LYS A 73 -2.26 -0.31 20.26
N VAL A 74 -2.66 -0.94 19.16
CA VAL A 74 -1.75 -1.67 18.25
C VAL A 74 -0.64 -0.76 17.72
N ALA A 75 -0.96 0.48 17.33
CA ALA A 75 0.04 1.43 16.85
C ALA A 75 1.19 1.69 17.85
N SER A 76 0.94 1.55 19.16
CA SER A 76 1.95 1.82 20.19
C SER A 76 3.03 0.75 20.32
N ILE A 77 2.81 -0.43 19.74
CA ILE A 77 3.76 -1.55 19.80
C ILE A 77 4.51 -1.77 18.48
N LEU A 78 4.19 -1.03 17.42
CA LEU A 78 4.79 -1.22 16.10
C LEU A 78 6.24 -0.75 16.07
N ASP A 79 7.06 -1.45 15.28
CA ASP A 79 8.46 -1.09 15.04
C ASP A 79 8.54 0.15 14.16
N LEU A 80 8.80 1.31 14.77
CA LEU A 80 9.00 2.56 14.04
C LEU A 80 10.25 2.54 13.14
N SER A 81 11.20 1.63 13.39
CA SER A 81 12.40 1.49 12.54
C SER A 81 12.12 0.75 11.23
N ALA A 82 10.99 0.05 11.12
CA ALA A 82 10.56 -0.63 9.90
C ALA A 82 9.89 0.32 8.88
N GLY A 83 9.76 1.60 9.20
CA GLY A 83 9.10 2.60 8.37
C GLY A 83 7.64 2.84 8.76
N GLU A 84 6.85 3.31 7.80
CA GLU A 84 5.41 3.53 8.01
C GLU A 84 4.65 2.20 7.90
N TRP A 85 3.80 1.93 8.88
CA TRP A 85 2.96 0.76 8.89
C TRP A 85 1.56 1.09 8.40
N SER A 86 1.12 0.36 7.38
CA SER A 86 -0.29 0.11 7.12
C SER A 86 -1.02 -0.29 8.41
N GLY A 87 -2.07 0.45 8.78
CA GLY A 87 -2.91 0.06 9.91
C GLY A 87 -3.57 -1.32 9.70
N TYR A 88 -3.94 -1.63 8.46
CA TYR A 88 -4.56 -2.91 8.10
C TYR A 88 -3.55 -4.06 8.16
N VAL A 89 -2.41 -3.95 7.46
CA VAL A 89 -1.40 -5.01 7.43
C VAL A 89 -0.83 -5.25 8.82
N ALA A 90 -0.52 -4.18 9.57
CA ALA A 90 -0.04 -4.30 10.94
C ALA A 90 -1.04 -5.05 11.82
N ARG A 91 -2.32 -4.66 11.79
CA ARG A 91 -3.37 -5.34 12.55
C ARG A 91 -3.49 -6.81 12.17
N ARG A 92 -3.50 -7.10 10.86
CA ARG A 92 -3.67 -8.46 10.36
C ARG A 92 -2.50 -9.38 10.73
N LEU A 93 -1.27 -8.87 10.66
CA LEU A 93 -0.08 -9.60 11.12
C LEU A 93 -0.10 -9.83 12.64
N VAL A 94 -0.53 -8.85 13.43
CA VAL A 94 -0.69 -9.02 14.89
C VAL A 94 -1.71 -10.11 15.21
N ASP A 95 -2.88 -10.06 14.57
CA ASP A 95 -3.95 -11.03 14.79
C ASP A 95 -3.47 -12.45 14.41
N LEU A 96 -2.81 -12.61 13.25
CA LEU A 96 -2.24 -13.89 12.83
C LEU A 96 -1.15 -14.37 13.79
N GLY A 97 -0.21 -13.49 14.16
CA GLY A 97 0.89 -13.82 15.08
C GLY A 97 0.37 -14.31 16.43
N LEU A 98 -0.67 -13.67 16.98
CA LEU A 98 -1.30 -14.11 18.23
C LEU A 98 -2.02 -15.45 18.09
N GLN A 99 -2.75 -15.68 17.00
CA GLN A 99 -3.40 -16.97 16.73
C GLN A 99 -2.37 -18.11 16.64
N CYS A 100 -1.25 -17.88 15.97
CA CYS A 100 -0.12 -18.81 15.93
C CYS A 100 0.47 -19.09 17.32
N CYS A 101 0.46 -18.10 18.22
CA CYS A 101 0.99 -18.21 19.58
C CYS A 101 -0.01 -18.74 20.62
N GLU A 102 -1.15 -19.31 20.22
CA GLU A 102 -2.09 -19.91 21.18
C GLU A 102 -1.48 -21.11 21.93
N LEU A 103 -1.81 -21.24 23.22
CA LEU A 103 -1.22 -22.23 24.10
C LEU A 103 -1.64 -23.67 23.74
N ASN A 104 -2.85 -23.83 23.22
CA ASN A 104 -3.36 -25.08 22.68
C ASN A 104 -3.04 -25.15 21.19
N GLY A 105 -2.21 -26.11 20.77
CA GLY A 105 -1.78 -26.26 19.38
C GLY A 105 -2.93 -26.52 18.40
N ARG A 106 -4.09 -26.98 18.88
CA ARG A 106 -5.30 -27.18 18.06
C ARG A 106 -5.97 -25.88 17.64
N GLU A 107 -5.84 -24.82 18.44
CA GLU A 107 -6.40 -23.49 18.15
C GLU A 107 -5.52 -22.70 17.18
N ARG A 108 -4.27 -23.14 16.96
CA ARG A 108 -3.36 -22.50 16.02
C ARG A 108 -3.84 -22.75 14.58
N PRO A 109 -3.75 -21.75 13.70
CA PRO A 109 -4.20 -21.89 12.31
C PRO A 109 -3.39 -22.95 11.56
N GLU A 110 -3.89 -23.36 10.40
CA GLU A 110 -3.09 -24.08 9.43
C GLU A 110 -2.53 -23.10 8.40
N LEU A 111 -1.24 -23.25 8.05
CA LEU A 111 -0.58 -22.46 7.02
C LEU A 111 -0.99 -22.95 5.63
N THR A 112 -2.27 -22.77 5.29
CA THR A 112 -2.85 -23.17 4.02
C THR A 112 -2.31 -22.32 2.85
N PRO A 113 -2.31 -22.84 1.61
CA PRO A 113 -1.90 -22.06 0.43
C PRO A 113 -2.68 -20.74 0.27
N SER A 114 -3.96 -20.74 0.66
CA SER A 114 -4.80 -19.53 0.66
C SER A 114 -4.31 -18.47 1.65
N LEU A 115 -3.88 -18.88 2.85
CA LEU A 115 -3.34 -17.95 3.85
C LEU A 115 -1.98 -17.38 3.41
N VAL A 116 -1.12 -18.21 2.81
CA VAL A 116 0.15 -17.77 2.24
C VAL A 116 -0.09 -16.74 1.14
N LYS A 117 -1.03 -17.04 0.22
CA LYS A 117 -1.43 -16.11 -0.83
C LYS A 117 -1.98 -14.81 -0.25
N GLU A 118 -2.80 -14.86 0.79
CA GLU A 118 -3.31 -13.66 1.47
C GLU A 118 -2.15 -12.78 1.96
N LEU A 119 -1.18 -13.36 2.67
CA LEU A 119 0.00 -12.65 3.18
C LEU A 119 0.87 -12.04 2.08
N GLU A 120 1.04 -12.74 0.95
CA GLU A 120 1.77 -12.22 -0.22
C GLU A 120 1.10 -10.99 -0.85
N HIS A 121 -0.23 -10.92 -0.82
CA HIS A 121 -0.98 -9.85 -1.47
C HIS A 121 -1.26 -8.66 -0.54
N MET A 122 -1.09 -8.81 0.78
CA MET A 122 -1.32 -7.74 1.77
C MET A 122 -0.63 -6.40 1.45
N PRO A 123 0.64 -6.34 1.01
CA PRO A 123 1.30 -5.08 0.69
C PRO A 123 0.62 -4.30 -0.45
N PHE A 124 -0.07 -5.00 -1.34
CA PHE A 124 -0.72 -4.42 -2.52
C PHE A 124 -2.17 -3.97 -2.27
N LEU A 125 -2.76 -4.34 -1.13
CA LEU A 125 -4.14 -3.98 -0.79
C LEU A 125 -4.28 -2.50 -0.40
N GLU A 126 -3.18 -1.81 -0.05
CA GLU A 126 -3.17 -0.36 0.17
C GLU A 126 -2.87 0.46 -1.09
N GLU A 127 -2.34 -0.16 -2.14
CA GLU A 127 -2.01 0.52 -3.41
C GLU A 127 -3.15 0.55 -4.42
N GLN A 128 -4.41 0.37 -4.01
CA GLN A 128 -5.53 0.91 -4.80
C GLN A 128 -5.62 2.42 -4.60
N THR A 129 -4.52 3.12 -4.88
CA THR A 129 -4.60 4.51 -5.34
C THR A 129 -5.45 4.48 -6.60
N VAL A 130 -6.41 5.37 -6.68
CA VAL A 130 -7.25 5.49 -7.86
C VAL A 130 -6.32 5.61 -9.07
N PRO A 131 -6.42 4.73 -10.07
CA PRO A 131 -5.55 4.81 -11.23
C PRO A 131 -5.55 6.22 -11.81
N SER A 132 -4.38 6.72 -12.21
CA SER A 132 -4.20 8.12 -12.59
C SER A 132 -5.14 8.60 -13.71
N PHE A 133 -5.64 7.68 -14.54
CA PHE A 133 -6.61 7.97 -15.59
C PHE A 133 -8.01 8.36 -15.08
N PHE A 134 -8.34 8.13 -13.81
CA PHE A 134 -9.54 8.67 -13.18
C PHE A 134 -9.30 10.02 -12.50
N LEU A 135 -8.05 10.48 -12.40
CA LEU A 135 -7.72 11.74 -11.77
C LEU A 135 -7.67 12.88 -12.81
N CYS A 136 -8.28 14.01 -12.48
CA CYS A 136 -8.20 15.22 -13.29
C CYS A 136 -6.75 15.75 -13.30
N PRO A 137 -6.13 16.02 -14.47
CA PRO A 137 -4.79 16.60 -14.51
C PRO A 137 -4.68 18.00 -13.86
N ILE A 138 -5.77 18.78 -13.83
CA ILE A 138 -5.81 20.12 -13.21
C ILE A 138 -6.01 20.03 -11.70
N LEU A 139 -7.07 19.34 -11.25
CA LEU A 139 -7.46 19.30 -9.84
C LEU A 139 -6.70 18.24 -9.03
N ARG A 140 -6.19 17.20 -9.70
CA ARG A 140 -5.60 16.00 -9.07
C ARG A 140 -6.57 15.25 -8.16
N GLU A 141 -7.87 15.40 -8.42
CA GLU A 141 -8.98 14.72 -7.75
C GLU A 141 -9.69 13.78 -8.74
N ILE A 142 -10.53 12.86 -8.24
CA ILE A 142 -11.30 11.93 -9.08
C ILE A 142 -12.29 12.74 -9.93
N MET A 143 -12.32 12.49 -11.24
CA MET A 143 -13.26 13.14 -12.15
C MET A 143 -14.68 12.60 -11.94
N HIS A 144 -15.61 13.51 -11.68
CA HIS A 144 -17.06 13.25 -11.60
C HIS A 144 -17.77 13.61 -12.91
N ASP A 145 -17.30 14.63 -13.63
CA ASP A 145 -17.76 15.00 -14.98
C ASP A 145 -16.56 15.00 -15.97
N PRO A 146 -16.11 13.82 -16.43
CA PRO A 146 -14.97 13.72 -17.34
C PRO A 146 -15.27 14.30 -18.74
N GLN A 147 -14.52 15.33 -19.12
CA GLN A 147 -14.54 15.99 -20.43
C GLN A 147 -13.22 15.75 -21.16
N VAL A 148 -13.28 15.26 -22.41
CA VAL A 148 -12.08 14.97 -23.20
C VAL A 148 -11.64 16.24 -23.95
N ALA A 149 -10.38 16.64 -23.78
CA ALA A 149 -9.77 17.69 -24.57
C ALA A 149 -8.99 17.08 -25.75
N ALA A 150 -8.51 17.92 -26.66
CA ALA A 150 -7.87 17.46 -27.89
C ALA A 150 -6.41 17.01 -27.73
N ASP A 151 -5.81 17.22 -26.57
CA ASP A 151 -4.56 16.61 -26.15
C ASP A 151 -4.74 15.15 -25.74
N GLU A 152 -5.95 14.60 -25.91
CA GLU A 152 -6.34 13.24 -25.54
C GLU A 152 -6.31 13.02 -24.02
N PHE A 153 -6.23 14.09 -23.22
CA PHE A 153 -6.43 14.03 -21.78
C PHE A 153 -7.90 14.28 -21.43
N THR A 154 -8.33 13.66 -20.34
CA THR A 154 -9.66 13.87 -19.76
C THR A 154 -9.52 14.79 -18.55
N TYR A 155 -10.39 15.78 -18.43
CA TYR A 155 -10.41 16.77 -17.37
C TYR A 155 -11.76 16.76 -16.65
N GLU A 156 -11.79 17.24 -15.42
CA GLU A 156 -13.04 17.55 -14.72
C GLU A 156 -13.69 18.77 -15.39
N GLY A 157 -14.99 18.67 -15.69
CA GLY A 157 -15.71 19.67 -16.47
C GLY A 157 -15.69 21.07 -15.86
N GLU A 158 -15.81 21.18 -14.54
CA GLU A 158 -15.70 22.47 -13.84
C GLU A 158 -14.28 23.05 -13.87
N ALA A 159 -13.26 22.20 -13.79
CA ALA A 159 -11.86 22.62 -13.86
C ALA A 159 -11.53 23.17 -15.24
N LEU A 160 -11.99 22.48 -16.28
CA LEU A 160 -11.79 22.88 -17.67
C LEU A 160 -12.52 24.19 -17.98
N ARG A 161 -13.75 24.37 -17.49
CA ARG A 161 -14.53 25.61 -17.63
C ARG A 161 -13.89 26.79 -16.91
N GLY A 162 -13.47 26.61 -15.66
CA GLY A 162 -12.80 27.65 -14.88
C GLY A 162 -11.43 28.03 -15.46
N TRP A 163 -10.77 27.12 -16.16
CA TRP A 163 -9.56 27.41 -16.93
C TRP A 163 -9.86 28.24 -18.19
N LEU A 164 -10.92 27.89 -18.93
CA LEU A 164 -11.37 28.64 -20.12
C LEU A 164 -11.78 30.08 -19.79
N GLU A 165 -12.49 30.29 -18.67
CA GLU A 165 -12.92 31.63 -18.23
C GLU A 165 -11.75 32.57 -17.89
N LYS A 166 -10.61 32.02 -17.48
CA LYS A 166 -9.38 32.76 -17.15
C LYS A 166 -8.48 32.98 -18.36
N TRP A 167 -8.90 32.53 -19.54
CA TRP A 167 -8.12 32.64 -20.76
C TRP A 167 -7.99 34.12 -21.18
N PRO A 168 -6.76 34.65 -21.36
CA PRO A 168 -6.56 36.06 -21.68
C PRO A 168 -7.16 36.42 -23.05
N SER A 169 -7.96 37.50 -23.10
CA SER A 169 -8.59 38.06 -24.32
C SER A 169 -7.61 38.71 -25.32
N ASN A 170 -6.29 38.56 -25.11
CA ASN A 170 -5.26 39.26 -25.90
C ASN A 170 -4.82 38.51 -27.17
N PHE A 171 -5.52 37.44 -27.56
CA PHE A 171 -5.30 36.76 -28.83
C PHE A 171 -6.42 37.13 -29.81
N PRO A 172 -6.10 37.51 -31.06
CA PRO A 172 -7.10 37.99 -32.00
C PRO A 172 -8.18 36.94 -32.24
N ASP A 173 -9.42 37.32 -31.94
CA ASP A 173 -10.66 36.53 -31.90
C ASP A 173 -11.14 35.96 -33.24
N ASP A 174 -10.36 36.08 -34.32
CA ASP A 174 -10.94 35.98 -35.66
C ASP A 174 -11.24 34.57 -36.18
N LYS A 175 -11.16 33.48 -35.38
CA LYS A 175 -11.57 32.16 -35.91
C LYS A 175 -12.19 31.11 -34.98
N PHE A 176 -12.27 31.27 -33.66
CA PHE A 176 -12.61 30.10 -32.84
C PHE A 176 -13.55 30.42 -31.68
N GLU A 177 -14.85 30.21 -31.95
CA GLU A 177 -15.85 30.05 -30.90
C GLU A 177 -15.60 28.72 -30.19
N VAL A 178 -15.33 28.75 -28.88
CA VAL A 178 -15.34 27.56 -28.01
C VAL A 178 -16.78 27.05 -27.92
N LYS A 179 -17.24 26.35 -28.96
CA LYS A 179 -18.58 25.77 -29.04
C LYS A 179 -18.47 24.28 -28.81
N SER A 180 -18.93 23.87 -27.63
CA SER A 180 -19.13 22.51 -27.13
C SER A 180 -17.89 21.80 -26.57
N LEU A 181 -17.88 21.68 -25.23
CA LEU A 181 -17.19 20.58 -24.56
C LEU A 181 -17.94 19.30 -24.94
N VAL A 182 -17.22 18.30 -25.43
CA VAL A 182 -17.80 17.02 -25.84
C VAL A 182 -17.62 16.03 -24.69
N SER A 183 -18.73 15.49 -24.19
CA SER A 183 -18.70 14.45 -23.17
C SER A 183 -17.97 13.21 -23.70
N ASN A 184 -17.24 12.50 -22.82
CA ASN A 184 -16.57 11.24 -23.15
C ASN A 184 -17.52 10.12 -23.65
N SER A 185 -18.83 10.34 -23.60
CA SER A 185 -19.86 9.47 -24.16
C SER A 185 -20.11 9.68 -25.67
N GLN A 186 -19.50 10.68 -26.30
CA GLN A 186 -19.72 11.04 -27.70
C GLN A 186 -18.41 10.97 -28.51
N PRO A 187 -18.42 10.42 -29.74
CA PRO A 187 -17.24 10.42 -30.60
C PRO A 187 -16.84 11.86 -30.98
N LEU A 188 -15.54 12.16 -30.91
CA LEU A 188 -15.01 13.47 -31.29
C LEU A 188 -15.33 13.76 -32.78
N PRO A 189 -15.82 14.96 -33.13
CA PRO A 189 -16.06 15.34 -34.52
C PRO A 189 -14.76 15.25 -35.35
N GLU A 190 -14.85 14.78 -36.60
CA GLU A 190 -13.68 14.63 -37.52
C GLU A 190 -12.82 15.89 -37.65
N ALA A 191 -13.40 17.08 -37.42
CA ALA A 191 -12.69 18.36 -37.42
C ALA A 191 -11.54 18.43 -36.38
N CYS A 192 -11.63 17.70 -35.27
CA CYS A 192 -10.56 17.64 -34.26
C CYS A 192 -9.29 16.95 -34.76
N TYR A 193 -9.38 16.07 -35.76
CA TYR A 193 -8.23 15.34 -36.33
C TYR A 193 -7.44 16.17 -37.36
N SER A 194 -8.01 17.28 -37.83
CA SER A 194 -7.41 18.13 -38.86
C SER A 194 -6.57 19.23 -38.21
N ARG A 195 -5.24 19.06 -38.22
CA ARG A 195 -4.16 19.85 -37.56
C ARG A 195 -4.11 21.39 -37.78
N LEU A 196 -5.21 22.09 -38.05
CA LEU A 196 -5.21 23.53 -38.34
C LEU A 196 -5.95 24.30 -37.24
N GLY A 197 -5.36 24.39 -36.04
CA GLY A 197 -5.91 25.25 -34.98
C GLY A 197 -5.29 25.13 -33.59
N CYS A 198 -4.48 24.10 -33.31
CA CYS A 198 -4.02 23.84 -31.95
C CYS A 198 -2.99 24.89 -31.46
N LYS A 199 -3.27 25.55 -30.32
CA LYS A 199 -2.28 26.38 -29.61
C LYS A 199 -1.87 25.73 -28.30
N TYR A 200 -0.57 25.76 -28.03
CA TYR A 200 0.05 25.27 -26.80
C TYR A 200 0.11 26.38 -25.75
N GLN A 201 -0.45 26.14 -24.56
CA GLN A 201 -0.11 26.93 -23.38
C GLN A 201 -0.18 26.06 -22.12
N ASN A 202 0.90 26.05 -21.33
CA ASN A 202 1.01 25.31 -20.06
C ASN A 202 0.66 23.80 -20.16
N HIS A 203 1.20 23.10 -21.16
CA HIS A 203 1.02 21.66 -21.39
C HIS A 203 -0.41 21.17 -21.74
N LEU A 204 -1.38 22.06 -21.97
CA LEU A 204 -2.66 21.69 -22.58
C LEU A 204 -2.64 21.98 -24.09
N MET A 205 -3.10 21.01 -24.89
CA MET A 205 -3.36 21.18 -26.33
C MET A 205 -4.86 21.10 -26.54
N MET A 206 -5.49 22.20 -26.91
CA MET A 206 -6.88 22.18 -27.35
C MET A 206 -6.93 22.35 -28.88
N CYS A 207 -7.66 21.45 -29.54
CA CYS A 207 -8.29 21.70 -30.82
C CYS A 207 -9.50 22.56 -30.47
N LEU A 208 -9.38 23.84 -30.79
CA LEU A 208 -10.49 24.74 -30.91
C LEU A 208 -11.16 24.50 -32.26
#